data_AF-A0A945CLY0-F1
#
_entry.id   AF-A0A945CLY0-F1
#
_cell.length_a   1.000
_cell.length_b   1.000
_cell.length_c   1.000
_cell.angle_alpha   90.00
_cell.angle_beta   90.00
_cell.angle_gamma   90.00
#
_symmetry.space_group_name_H-M   'P 1'
#
loop_
_entity.id
_entity.type
_entity.pdbx_description
1 polymer ?
#
loop_
_entity_poly.entity_id
_entity_poly.type
_entity_poly.pdbx_seq_one_letter_code
_entity_poly.pdbx_strand_id
1 'polypeptide(L)'
;MGSWIRRFEALKAVHVTGCIEAYRPTVYPLDPANSLLPVTRLRTRTDLFKLVDDLLRDVVPLLTERLDYTRVEAYRLVTMVCELCQNIFSHPDEQIAPEGYVTLQADSAGLKFAVMNAGPGIADQLESRLSSIDGRQAIYLACREGVSSEDSGGLGLSRTVQLVQQAGGCLYIHSGRDRVIFDSQRAWISQGGNLSSRSFLWGTQIGIILPKKTRR
;
A
#
# COMPACT_ATOMS: atom_id res chain seq x y z
N MET A 1 -20.45 -2.27 17.97
CA MET A 1 -19.97 -3.60 17.48
C MET A 1 -19.11 -3.51 16.21
N GLY A 2 -19.27 -2.50 15.33
CA GLY A 2 -18.54 -2.42 14.04
C GLY A 2 -17.04 -2.07 14.09
N SER A 3 -16.57 -1.27 15.06
CA SER A 3 -15.16 -0.83 15.11
C SER A 3 -14.15 -1.98 15.29
N TRP A 4 -14.48 -2.98 16.11
CA TRP A 4 -13.60 -4.13 16.34
C TRP A 4 -13.51 -5.07 15.13
N ILE A 5 -14.61 -5.24 14.39
CA ILE A 5 -14.63 -6.05 13.15
C ILE A 5 -13.75 -5.40 12.09
N ARG A 6 -13.90 -4.07 11.87
CA ARG A 6 -13.04 -3.32 10.92
C ARG A 6 -11.55 -3.41 11.28
N ARG A 7 -11.20 -3.37 12.57
CA ARG A 7 -9.81 -3.55 13.04
C ARG A 7 -9.27 -4.95 12.78
N PHE A 8 -10.08 -5.98 13.06
CA PHE A 8 -9.68 -7.36 12.84
C PHE A 8 -9.52 -7.69 11.36
N GLU A 9 -10.43 -7.20 10.52
CA GLU A 9 -10.31 -7.29 9.07
C GLU A 9 -9.09 -6.52 8.57
N ALA A 10 -8.78 -5.36 9.13
CA ALA A 10 -7.59 -4.61 8.76
C ALA A 10 -6.28 -5.35 9.09
N LEU A 11 -6.19 -5.91 10.29
CA LEU A 11 -5.04 -6.71 10.70
C LEU A 11 -4.87 -7.96 9.81
N LYS A 12 -5.97 -8.63 9.48
CA LYS A 12 -5.97 -9.78 8.56
C LYS A 12 -5.57 -9.39 7.16
N ALA A 13 -6.11 -8.30 6.61
CA ALA A 13 -5.88 -7.91 5.24
C ALA A 13 -4.42 -7.46 5.04
N VAL A 14 -3.86 -6.69 5.99
CA VAL A 14 -2.44 -6.31 6.01
C VAL A 14 -1.54 -7.56 6.12
N HIS A 15 -1.87 -8.54 6.95
CA HIS A 15 -1.14 -9.81 7.03
C HIS A 15 -1.23 -10.63 5.73
N VAL A 16 -2.42 -10.84 5.20
CA VAL A 16 -2.67 -11.64 4.00
C VAL A 16 -1.98 -11.04 2.77
N THR A 17 -1.80 -9.72 2.73
CA THR A 17 -1.23 -9.04 1.55
C THR A 17 0.30 -8.90 1.62
N GLY A 18 0.95 -9.21 2.74
CA GLY A 18 2.37 -9.61 2.70
C GLY A 18 2.60 -10.90 1.90
N CYS A 19 1.53 -11.61 1.55
CA CYS A 19 1.49 -12.82 0.74
C CYS A 19 0.72 -12.60 -0.58
N ILE A 20 1.10 -11.65 -1.43
CA ILE A 20 0.38 -11.38 -2.71
C ILE A 20 0.48 -12.60 -3.65
N GLU A 21 -0.57 -13.43 -3.65
CA GLU A 21 -0.74 -14.70 -4.39
C GLU A 21 -0.95 -14.57 -5.92
N ALA A 22 -0.68 -13.42 -6.55
CA ALA A 22 -1.05 -13.22 -7.96
C ALA A 22 0.12 -12.90 -8.92
N TYR A 23 1.36 -12.86 -8.46
CA TYR A 23 2.54 -12.82 -9.34
C TYR A 23 3.46 -13.97 -8.94
N ARG A 24 3.59 -14.96 -9.85
CA ARG A 24 4.29 -16.27 -9.78
C ARG A 24 5.00 -16.68 -8.46
N PRO A 25 4.82 -17.94 -8.04
CA PRO A 25 4.84 -18.37 -6.65
C PRO A 25 6.27 -18.45 -6.10
N THR A 26 6.61 -17.46 -5.29
CA THR A 26 7.13 -17.81 -3.97
C THR A 26 6.27 -17.06 -2.98
N VAL A 27 5.22 -17.74 -2.51
CA VAL A 27 4.56 -17.39 -1.26
C VAL A 27 5.65 -17.52 -0.21
N TYR A 28 6.43 -16.47 0.01
CA TYR A 28 7.19 -16.39 1.26
C TYR A 28 6.13 -16.06 2.30
N PRO A 29 5.75 -17.02 3.16
CA PRO A 29 4.90 -16.70 4.30
C PRO A 29 5.53 -15.52 5.04
N LEU A 30 4.71 -14.71 5.71
CA LEU A 30 5.22 -13.71 6.65
C LEU A 30 6.18 -14.44 7.60
N ASP A 31 7.48 -14.21 7.43
CA ASP A 31 8.49 -14.75 8.33
C ASP A 31 8.74 -13.68 9.38
N PRO A 32 8.38 -13.91 10.66
CA PRO A 32 8.68 -12.96 11.72
C PRO A 32 10.16 -12.61 11.79
N ALA A 33 11.06 -13.47 11.34
CA ALA A 33 12.50 -13.21 11.26
C ALA A 33 12.89 -12.20 10.16
N ASN A 34 12.03 -12.02 9.15
CA ASN A 34 12.21 -11.08 8.04
C ASN A 34 11.37 -9.80 8.21
N SER A 35 10.73 -9.63 9.38
CA SER A 35 9.93 -8.45 9.70
C SER A 35 10.83 -7.29 10.11
N LEU A 36 10.92 -6.25 9.28
CA LEU A 36 11.56 -4.99 9.65
C LEU A 36 10.61 -4.10 10.45
N LEU A 37 9.32 -4.18 10.12
CA LEU A 37 8.26 -3.50 10.84
C LEU A 37 7.11 -4.49 11.05
N PRO A 38 6.91 -4.98 12.30
CA PRO A 38 5.73 -5.78 12.60
C PRO A 38 4.46 -4.96 12.33
N VAL A 39 3.30 -5.59 12.28
CA VAL A 39 2.06 -4.84 12.05
C VAL A 39 1.89 -3.76 13.12
N THR A 40 2.10 -2.52 12.68
CA THR A 40 2.21 -1.34 13.51
C THR A 40 1.00 -0.47 13.25
N ARG A 41 0.34 -0.05 14.33
CA ARG A 41 -0.86 0.76 14.24
C ARG A 41 -0.48 2.24 14.26
N LEU A 42 -1.07 3.01 13.34
CA LEU A 42 -0.90 4.46 13.24
C LEU A 42 -2.22 5.13 13.65
N ARG A 43 -2.17 6.01 14.67
CA ARG A 43 -3.34 6.75 15.17
C ARG A 43 -3.11 8.25 15.18
N THR A 44 -1.86 8.68 15.20
CA THR A 44 -1.47 10.08 15.28
C THR A 44 -0.36 10.40 14.29
N ARG A 45 -0.21 11.68 13.95
CA ARG A 45 0.94 12.16 13.16
C ARG A 45 2.28 11.90 13.86
N THR A 46 2.30 11.83 15.19
CA THR A 46 3.50 11.45 15.94
C THR A 46 3.91 10.00 15.67
N ASP A 47 2.94 9.09 15.50
CA ASP A 47 3.24 7.70 15.11
C ASP A 47 3.87 7.65 13.71
N LEU A 48 3.40 8.51 12.80
CA LEU A 48 3.99 8.65 11.48
C LEU A 48 5.44 9.15 11.53
N PHE A 49 5.75 10.15 12.36
CA PHE A 49 7.14 10.62 12.50
C PHE A 49 8.07 9.53 13.03
N LYS A 50 7.62 8.76 14.03
CA LYS A 50 8.39 7.60 14.53
C LYS A 50 8.60 6.55 13.45
N LEU A 51 7.56 6.25 12.67
CA LEU A 51 7.68 5.35 11.53
C LEU A 51 8.72 5.87 10.52
N VAL A 52 8.73 7.15 10.21
CA VAL A 52 9.72 7.74 9.29
C VAL A 52 11.14 7.51 9.83
N ASP A 53 11.37 7.80 11.11
CA ASP A 53 12.68 7.60 11.74
C ASP A 53 13.12 6.13 11.67
N ASP A 54 12.20 5.20 11.92
CA ASP A 54 12.46 3.76 11.83
C ASP A 54 12.77 3.32 10.39
N LEU A 55 12.02 3.80 9.40
CA LEU A 55 12.27 3.52 7.99
C LEU A 55 13.63 4.06 7.52
N LEU A 56 13.98 5.27 7.95
CA LEU A 56 15.26 5.89 7.62
C LEU A 56 16.44 5.14 8.23
N ARG A 57 16.28 4.63 9.45
CA ARG A 57 17.31 3.91 10.18
C ARG A 57 17.48 2.47 9.67
N ASP A 58 16.38 1.75 9.43
CA ASP A 58 16.41 0.30 9.24
C ASP A 58 16.18 -0.11 7.78
N VAL A 59 15.36 0.61 7.03
CA VAL A 59 14.99 0.26 5.65
C VAL A 59 15.95 0.82 4.61
N VAL A 60 16.43 2.06 4.80
CA VAL A 60 17.39 2.67 3.86
C VAL A 60 18.67 1.84 3.75
N PRO A 61 19.36 1.43 4.84
CA PRO A 61 20.54 0.58 4.73
C PRO A 61 20.24 -0.76 4.06
N LEU A 62 19.11 -1.39 4.39
CA LEU A 62 18.73 -2.65 3.78
C LEU A 62 18.55 -2.52 2.26
N LEU A 63 17.85 -1.47 1.81
CA LEU A 63 17.64 -1.20 0.39
C LEU A 63 18.98 -1.01 -0.33
N THR A 64 19.91 -0.27 0.27
CA THR A 64 21.20 0.06 -0.35
C THR A 64 22.22 -1.07 -0.31
N GLU A 65 22.30 -1.80 0.80
CA GLU A 65 23.35 -2.78 1.04
C GLU A 65 22.97 -4.20 0.59
N ARG A 66 21.67 -4.54 0.63
CA ARG A 66 21.19 -5.91 0.38
C ARG A 66 20.36 -6.05 -0.89
N LEU A 67 19.61 -5.01 -1.24
CA LEU A 67 18.68 -5.01 -2.39
C LEU A 67 19.19 -4.21 -3.60
N ASP A 68 20.41 -3.70 -3.54
CA ASP A 68 21.13 -3.02 -4.64
C ASP A 68 20.42 -1.74 -5.16
N TYR A 69 19.63 -1.06 -4.32
CA TYR A 69 19.09 0.25 -4.63
C TYR A 69 20.12 1.35 -4.40
N THR A 70 20.06 2.42 -5.20
CA THR A 70 20.85 3.62 -4.88
C THR A 70 20.26 4.32 -3.66
N ARG A 71 21.08 5.11 -2.94
CA ARG A 71 20.60 5.88 -1.78
C ARG A 71 19.47 6.85 -2.14
N VAL A 72 19.52 7.46 -3.32
CA VAL A 72 18.45 8.34 -3.83
C VAL A 72 17.15 7.58 -4.01
N GLU A 73 17.20 6.37 -4.56
CA GLU A 73 16.01 5.52 -4.72
C GLU A 73 15.47 5.06 -3.38
N ALA A 74 16.34 4.66 -2.45
CA ALA A 74 15.93 4.26 -1.11
C ALA A 74 15.15 5.39 -0.38
N TYR A 75 15.65 6.63 -0.43
CA TYR A 75 14.91 7.76 0.14
C TYR A 75 13.57 8.02 -0.56
N ARG A 76 13.52 7.92 -1.90
CA ARG A 76 12.25 8.07 -2.65
C ARG A 76 11.22 7.01 -2.25
N LEU A 77 11.67 5.78 -2.00
CA LEU A 77 10.80 4.69 -1.53
C LEU A 77 10.27 4.97 -0.12
N VAL A 78 11.11 5.47 0.80
CA VAL A 78 10.67 5.90 2.13
C VAL A 78 9.66 7.04 2.03
N THR A 79 9.93 8.06 1.21
CA THR A 79 8.98 9.16 0.97
C THR A 79 7.63 8.65 0.50
N MET A 80 7.61 7.72 -0.47
CA MET A 80 6.39 7.11 -0.97
C MET A 80 5.63 6.36 0.15
N VAL A 81 6.32 5.56 0.97
CA VAL A 81 5.71 4.89 2.13
C VAL A 81 5.08 5.92 3.09
N CYS A 82 5.79 7.01 3.39
CA CYS A 82 5.30 8.06 4.27
C CYS A 82 4.03 8.71 3.71
N GLU A 83 3.98 9.01 2.41
CA GLU A 83 2.79 9.57 1.77
C GLU A 83 1.59 8.64 1.81
N LEU A 84 1.80 7.35 1.54
CA LEU A 84 0.72 6.36 1.65
C LEU A 84 0.19 6.26 3.09
N CYS A 85 1.07 6.42 4.09
CA CYS A 85 0.65 6.48 5.49
C CYS A 85 -0.02 7.82 5.84
N GLN A 86 0.36 8.94 5.22
CA GLN A 86 -0.31 10.23 5.40
C GLN A 86 -1.77 10.17 4.96
N ASN A 87 -2.10 9.38 3.93
CA ASN A 87 -3.47 9.19 3.47
C ASN A 87 -4.42 8.64 4.55
N ILE A 88 -3.89 7.93 5.56
CA ILE A 88 -4.66 7.49 6.74
C ILE A 88 -5.26 8.71 7.48
N PHE A 89 -4.50 9.80 7.55
CA PHE A 89 -4.86 11.01 8.29
C PHE A 89 -5.52 12.07 7.42
N SER A 90 -5.30 12.04 6.11
CA SER A 90 -5.90 12.99 5.15
C SER A 90 -7.36 12.66 4.83
N HIS A 91 -7.74 11.38 4.90
CA HIS A 91 -9.10 10.93 4.58
C HIS A 91 -9.71 10.09 5.71
N PRO A 92 -9.83 10.65 6.93
CA PRO A 92 -10.56 9.98 8.00
C PRO A 92 -12.03 9.82 7.62
N ASP A 93 -12.64 8.73 8.06
CA ASP A 93 -14.09 8.64 8.15
C ASP A 93 -14.53 9.65 9.22
N GLU A 94 -15.46 10.56 8.92
CA GLU A 94 -15.89 11.61 9.87
C GLU A 94 -16.42 11.04 11.20
N GLN A 95 -16.85 9.78 11.19
CA GLN A 95 -17.38 9.09 12.36
C GLN A 95 -16.31 8.32 13.15
N ILE A 96 -15.08 8.22 12.64
CA ILE A 96 -14.02 7.40 13.21
C ILE A 96 -12.70 8.16 13.23
N ALA A 97 -12.05 8.20 14.40
CA ALA A 97 -10.70 8.75 14.51
C ALA A 97 -9.75 8.08 13.47
N PRO A 98 -8.88 8.86 12.79
CA PRO A 98 -7.98 8.32 11.78
C PRO A 98 -7.16 7.17 12.35
N GLU A 99 -7.31 6.00 11.75
CA GLU A 99 -6.66 4.78 12.19
C GLU A 99 -6.24 3.96 10.97
N GLY A 100 -4.98 3.55 10.98
CA GLY A 100 -4.43 2.68 9.96
C GLY A 100 -3.38 1.72 10.52
N TYR A 101 -2.96 0.81 9.68
CA TYR A 101 -2.01 -0.24 9.99
C TYR A 101 -0.98 -0.31 8.89
N VAL A 102 0.26 -0.53 9.26
CA VAL A 102 1.39 -0.64 8.34
C VAL A 102 2.27 -1.82 8.73
N THR A 103 2.85 -2.49 7.75
CA THR A 103 3.88 -3.51 7.98
C THR A 103 4.89 -3.50 6.85
N LEU A 104 6.11 -3.93 7.16
CA LEU A 104 7.18 -4.02 6.20
C LEU A 104 8.04 -5.24 6.51
N GLN A 105 8.31 -6.01 5.47
CA GLN A 105 9.16 -7.19 5.52
C GLN A 105 10.19 -7.11 4.42
N ALA A 106 11.37 -7.68 4.66
CA ALA A 106 12.37 -7.83 3.62
C ALA A 106 13.12 -9.14 3.77
N ASP A 107 13.35 -9.79 2.64
CA ASP A 107 14.12 -11.02 2.53
C ASP A 107 15.18 -10.87 1.43
N SER A 108 15.82 -11.98 1.03
CA SER A 108 16.81 -11.95 -0.05
C SER A 108 16.22 -11.66 -1.43
N ALA A 109 14.91 -11.85 -1.61
CA ALA A 109 14.22 -11.64 -2.88
C ALA A 109 13.72 -10.21 -3.05
N GLY A 110 13.47 -9.49 -1.95
CA GLY A 110 13.02 -8.10 -2.03
C GLY A 110 12.43 -7.55 -0.74
N LEU A 111 11.69 -6.47 -0.91
CA LEU A 111 10.96 -5.78 0.14
C LEU A 111 9.46 -5.84 -0.13
N LYS A 112 8.68 -6.10 0.91
CA LYS A 112 7.23 -6.10 0.90
C LYS A 112 6.73 -5.09 1.90
N PHE A 113 5.81 -4.24 1.47
CA PHE A 113 5.20 -3.21 2.29
C PHE A 113 3.69 -3.30 2.14
N ALA A 114 2.96 -3.13 3.23
CA ALA A 114 1.51 -2.99 3.16
C ALA A 114 1.04 -1.92 4.14
N VAL A 115 0.07 -1.12 3.70
CA VAL A 115 -0.62 -0.12 4.51
C VAL A 115 -2.12 -0.23 4.30
N MET A 116 -2.89 -0.03 5.35
CA MET A 116 -4.34 -0.02 5.31
C MET A 116 -4.92 1.09 6.19
N ASN A 117 -5.98 1.72 5.72
CA ASN A 117 -6.86 2.56 6.53
C ASN A 117 -8.29 2.03 6.48
N ALA A 118 -9.06 2.30 7.54
CA ALA A 118 -10.48 1.93 7.64
C ALA A 118 -11.43 3.05 7.18
N GLY A 119 -10.98 3.91 6.28
CA GLY A 119 -11.74 5.06 5.78
C GLY A 119 -12.86 4.69 4.80
N PRO A 120 -13.42 5.66 4.06
CA PRO A 120 -14.54 5.43 3.14
C PRO A 120 -14.16 4.58 1.91
N GLY A 121 -12.88 4.55 1.52
CA GLY A 121 -12.42 3.83 0.33
C GLY A 121 -12.24 4.76 -0.87
N ILE A 122 -11.58 4.28 -1.93
CA ILE A 122 -11.19 5.12 -3.08
C ILE A 122 -12.40 5.55 -3.91
N ALA A 123 -13.38 4.67 -4.11
CA ALA A 123 -14.58 5.00 -4.89
C ALA A 123 -15.37 6.14 -4.24
N ASP A 124 -15.69 5.98 -2.96
CA ASP A 124 -16.41 6.96 -2.15
C ASP A 124 -15.64 8.30 -2.06
N GLN A 125 -14.31 8.26 -1.97
CA GLN A 125 -13.47 9.48 -1.99
C GLN A 125 -13.56 10.24 -3.32
N LEU A 126 -13.70 9.52 -4.43
CA LEU A 126 -13.73 10.12 -5.77
C LEU A 126 -15.14 10.46 -6.26
N GLU A 127 -16.20 9.94 -5.62
CA GLU A 127 -17.58 10.17 -6.03
C GLU A 127 -17.95 11.67 -6.06
N SER A 128 -17.40 12.46 -5.14
CA SER A 128 -17.59 13.92 -5.11
C SER A 128 -16.96 14.65 -6.30
N ARG A 129 -15.92 14.07 -6.92
CA ARG A 129 -15.15 14.68 -8.02
C ARG A 129 -15.53 14.11 -9.38
N LEU A 130 -16.07 12.90 -9.40
CA LEU A 130 -16.33 12.13 -10.60
C LEU A 130 -17.63 11.35 -10.41
N SER A 131 -18.65 11.69 -11.19
CA SER A 131 -19.98 11.09 -11.10
C SER A 131 -19.96 9.56 -11.27
N SER A 132 -20.63 8.86 -10.35
CA SER A 132 -20.91 7.40 -10.32
C SER A 132 -19.95 6.56 -11.17
N ILE A 133 -18.75 6.34 -10.63
CA ILE A 133 -17.75 5.48 -11.27
C ILE A 133 -17.75 4.09 -10.63
N ASP A 134 -17.62 3.05 -11.45
CA ASP A 134 -17.30 1.69 -10.98
C ASP A 134 -16.04 1.69 -10.09
N GLY A 135 -16.05 1.00 -8.94
CA GLY A 135 -14.96 1.09 -7.96
C GLY A 135 -13.58 0.72 -8.53
N ARG A 136 -13.52 -0.20 -9.49
CA ARG A 136 -12.28 -0.50 -10.25
C ARG A 136 -11.77 0.69 -11.04
N GLN A 137 -12.68 1.38 -11.72
CA GLN A 137 -12.33 2.54 -12.51
C GLN A 137 -11.97 3.74 -11.61
N ALA A 138 -12.57 3.85 -10.42
CA ALA A 138 -12.12 4.79 -9.40
C ALA A 138 -10.67 4.50 -8.96
N ILE A 139 -10.32 3.25 -8.65
CA ILE A 139 -8.94 2.86 -8.31
C ILE A 139 -7.97 3.16 -9.47
N TYR A 140 -8.36 2.81 -10.70
CA TYR A 140 -7.55 3.06 -11.87
C TYR A 140 -7.32 4.56 -12.12
N LEU A 141 -8.37 5.38 -12.00
CA LEU A 141 -8.29 6.83 -12.17
C LEU A 141 -7.49 7.49 -11.04
N ALA A 142 -7.62 7.04 -9.80
CA ALA A 142 -6.80 7.52 -8.68
C ALA A 142 -5.30 7.33 -8.95
N CYS A 143 -4.94 6.30 -9.72
CA CYS A 143 -3.56 5.98 -10.11
C CYS A 143 -3.07 6.76 -11.35
N ARG A 144 -3.89 7.64 -11.95
CA ARG A 144 -3.48 8.51 -13.07
C ARG A 144 -3.06 9.89 -12.56
N GLU A 145 -2.13 10.52 -13.29
CA GLU A 145 -1.65 11.86 -12.97
C GLU A 145 -2.80 12.87 -12.86
N GLY A 146 -2.73 13.75 -11.85
CA GLY A 146 -3.69 14.84 -11.63
C GLY A 146 -4.94 14.47 -10.81
N VAL A 147 -5.24 13.19 -10.58
CA VAL A 147 -6.48 12.80 -9.87
C VAL A 147 -6.28 12.78 -8.35
N SER A 148 -5.25 12.08 -7.86
CA SER A 148 -4.95 12.03 -6.42
C SER A 148 -4.04 13.17 -5.93
N SER A 149 -3.55 14.01 -6.84
CA SER A 149 -2.43 14.94 -6.60
C SER A 149 -2.87 16.31 -6.08
N GLU A 150 -4.14 16.68 -6.26
CA GLU A 150 -4.57 18.09 -6.09
C GLU A 150 -4.94 18.49 -4.65
N ASP A 151 -5.27 17.55 -3.76
CA ASP A 151 -5.92 17.92 -2.48
C ASP A 151 -5.00 17.90 -1.24
N SER A 152 -3.74 17.44 -1.34
CA SER A 152 -2.92 17.19 -0.13
C SER A 152 -1.42 17.51 -0.23
N GLY A 153 -0.93 18.09 -1.33
CA GLY A 153 0.48 18.48 -1.46
C GLY A 153 1.49 17.32 -1.48
N GLY A 154 1.01 16.07 -1.56
CA GLY A 154 1.79 14.86 -1.75
C GLY A 154 1.91 14.46 -3.23
N LEU A 155 2.72 13.46 -3.52
CA LEU A 155 3.03 13.07 -4.90
C LEU A 155 1.93 12.24 -5.61
N GLY A 156 0.93 11.77 -4.86
CA GLY A 156 -0.21 11.02 -5.37
C GLY A 156 0.06 9.53 -5.62
N LEU A 157 -1.03 8.76 -5.74
CA LEU A 157 -1.00 7.33 -6.09
C LEU A 157 -0.34 7.08 -7.45
N SER A 158 -0.47 8.02 -8.38
CA SER A 158 0.19 7.98 -9.69
C SER A 158 1.71 7.90 -9.60
N ARG A 159 2.35 8.72 -8.74
CA ARG A 159 3.80 8.63 -8.55
C ARG A 159 4.21 7.36 -7.81
N THR A 160 3.37 6.87 -6.90
CA THR A 160 3.59 5.55 -6.27
C THR A 160 3.66 4.46 -7.32
N VAL A 161 2.69 4.42 -8.25
CA VAL A 161 2.68 3.47 -9.38
C VAL A 161 3.97 3.60 -10.20
N GLN A 162 4.34 4.82 -10.59
CA GLN A 162 5.56 5.06 -11.39
C GLN A 162 6.83 4.55 -10.68
N LEU A 163 7.00 4.86 -9.39
CA LEU A 163 8.17 4.43 -8.62
C LEU A 163 8.23 2.90 -8.50
N VAL A 164 7.09 2.25 -8.23
CA VAL A 164 7.02 0.79 -8.14
C VAL A 164 7.33 0.14 -9.48
N GLN A 165 6.78 0.66 -10.58
CA GLN A 165 7.04 0.15 -11.93
C GLN A 165 8.50 0.34 -12.36
N GLN A 166 9.10 1.52 -12.10
CA GLN A 166 10.51 1.79 -12.37
C GLN A 166 11.45 0.86 -11.60
N ALA A 167 11.04 0.46 -10.38
CA ALA A 167 11.76 -0.50 -9.57
C ALA A 167 11.56 -1.96 -10.03
N GLY A 168 10.78 -2.22 -11.08
CA GLY A 168 10.43 -3.57 -11.51
C GLY A 168 9.44 -4.29 -10.59
N GLY A 169 8.77 -3.54 -9.70
CA GLY A 169 7.91 -4.07 -8.64
C GLY A 169 6.45 -4.23 -9.03
N CYS A 170 5.64 -4.48 -7.99
CA CYS A 170 4.20 -4.69 -8.07
C CYS A 170 3.48 -3.86 -7.00
N LEU A 171 2.42 -3.17 -7.39
CA LEU A 171 1.50 -2.44 -6.52
C LEU A 171 0.14 -3.13 -6.57
N TYR A 172 -0.41 -3.44 -5.41
CA TYR A 172 -1.74 -4.00 -5.23
C TYR A 172 -2.59 -2.99 -4.46
N ILE A 173 -3.81 -2.75 -4.93
CA ILE A 173 -4.77 -1.89 -4.24
C ILE A 173 -6.07 -2.68 -4.06
N HIS A 174 -6.60 -2.69 -2.85
CA HIS A 174 -7.90 -3.25 -2.50
C HIS A 174 -8.72 -2.19 -1.78
N SER A 175 -9.88 -1.84 -2.33
CA SER A 175 -10.80 -0.89 -1.69
C SER A 175 -12.24 -1.33 -1.92
N GLY A 176 -13.02 -1.43 -0.85
CA GLY A 176 -14.37 -1.96 -0.91
C GLY A 176 -14.40 -3.41 -1.43
N ARG A 177 -14.98 -3.61 -2.61
CA ARG A 177 -15.05 -4.94 -3.28
C ARG A 177 -14.00 -5.10 -4.38
N ASP A 178 -13.29 -4.02 -4.71
CA ASP A 178 -12.51 -3.92 -5.93
C ASP A 178 -11.01 -3.99 -5.66
N ARG A 179 -10.32 -4.64 -6.60
CA ARG A 179 -8.88 -4.88 -6.51
C ARG A 179 -8.22 -4.59 -7.85
N VAL A 180 -7.11 -3.89 -7.82
CA VAL A 180 -6.29 -3.58 -9.01
C VAL A 180 -4.83 -3.85 -8.71
N ILE A 181 -4.12 -4.42 -9.67
CA ILE A 181 -2.70 -4.70 -9.60
C ILE A 181 -1.98 -3.91 -10.71
N PHE A 182 -0.88 -3.26 -10.37
CA PHE A 182 0.03 -2.63 -11.32
C PHE A 182 1.38 -3.34 -11.22
N ASP A 183 1.89 -3.86 -12.33
CA ASP A 183 3.25 -4.40 -12.40
C ASP A 183 4.12 -3.59 -13.37
N SER A 184 5.39 -3.98 -13.45
CA SER A 184 6.41 -3.32 -14.29
C SER A 184 6.12 -3.32 -15.79
N GLN A 185 5.18 -4.13 -16.28
CA GLN A 185 4.87 -4.27 -17.69
C GLN A 185 3.48 -3.76 -18.05
N ARG A 186 2.49 -3.86 -17.15
CA ARG A 186 1.07 -3.53 -17.39
C ARG A 186 0.33 -3.17 -16.09
N ALA A 187 -0.77 -2.43 -16.23
CA ALA A 187 -1.83 -2.41 -15.23
C ALA A 187 -2.74 -3.63 -15.46
N TRP A 188 -2.77 -4.55 -14.50
CA TRP A 188 -3.70 -5.67 -14.49
C TRP A 188 -4.91 -5.30 -13.64
N ILE A 189 -5.99 -4.92 -14.31
CA ILE A 189 -7.31 -4.92 -13.70
C ILE A 189 -7.71 -6.39 -13.59
N SER A 190 -7.50 -7.03 -12.43
CA SER A 190 -8.04 -8.36 -12.23
C SER A 190 -9.56 -8.23 -12.30
N GLN A 191 -10.18 -8.80 -13.33
CA GLN A 191 -11.60 -9.11 -13.24
C GLN A 191 -11.78 -10.00 -12.02
N GLY A 192 -12.87 -9.80 -11.27
CA GLY A 192 -13.30 -10.74 -10.25
C GLY A 192 -13.66 -12.08 -10.89
N GLY A 193 -12.68 -12.83 -11.36
CA GLY A 193 -12.86 -14.20 -11.79
C GLY A 193 -13.16 -15.03 -10.56
N ASN A 194 -14.40 -15.53 -10.47
CA ASN A 194 -14.87 -16.70 -9.72
C ASN A 194 -14.07 -17.14 -8.47
N LEU A 195 -13.68 -16.19 -7.62
CA LEU A 195 -13.22 -16.46 -6.25
C LEU A 195 -14.43 -16.20 -5.36
N SER A 196 -15.25 -17.23 -5.26
CA SER A 196 -16.57 -17.34 -4.61
C SER A 196 -16.56 -17.14 -3.07
N SER A 197 -15.68 -16.28 -2.55
CA SER A 197 -15.58 -16.03 -1.10
C SER A 197 -14.94 -14.66 -0.75
N ARG A 198 -15.32 -13.57 -1.42
CA ARG A 198 -14.69 -12.25 -1.19
C ARG A 198 -15.38 -11.46 -0.06
N SER A 199 -14.65 -11.28 1.05
CA SER A 199 -14.93 -10.32 2.10
C SER A 199 -14.82 -8.89 1.59
N PHE A 200 -15.86 -8.09 1.77
CA PHE A 200 -15.81 -6.63 1.61
C PHE A 200 -14.71 -6.05 2.52
N LEU A 201 -13.87 -5.16 2.01
CA LEU A 201 -12.89 -4.43 2.81
C LEU A 201 -13.40 -3.04 3.14
N TRP A 202 -13.57 -2.75 4.43
CA TRP A 202 -13.82 -1.37 4.87
C TRP A 202 -12.55 -0.54 4.72
N GLY A 203 -12.58 0.42 3.79
CA GLY A 203 -11.48 1.35 3.50
C GLY A 203 -10.59 0.95 2.34
N THR A 204 -9.29 1.24 2.46
CA THR A 204 -8.31 1.04 1.39
C THR A 204 -7.08 0.37 1.96
N GLN A 205 -6.62 -0.64 1.24
CA GLN A 205 -5.35 -1.28 1.50
C GLN A 205 -4.48 -1.21 0.25
N ILE A 206 -3.21 -0.89 0.46
CA ILE A 206 -2.19 -0.81 -0.56
C ILE A 206 -1.04 -1.74 -0.17
N GLY A 207 -0.68 -2.65 -1.06
CA GLY A 207 0.46 -3.55 -0.94
C GLY A 207 1.49 -3.26 -2.02
N ILE A 208 2.77 -3.29 -1.67
CA ILE A 208 3.89 -3.03 -2.58
C ILE A 208 4.91 -4.16 -2.42
N ILE A 209 5.37 -4.67 -3.56
CA ILE A 209 6.50 -5.58 -3.64
C ILE A 209 7.57 -4.92 -4.50
N LEU A 210 8.77 -4.81 -3.95
CA LEU A 210 9.96 -4.31 -4.62
C LEU A 210 10.98 -5.44 -4.71
N PRO A 211 11.36 -5.88 -5.92
CA PRO A 211 12.35 -6.95 -6.05
C PRO A 211 13.75 -6.43 -5.69
N LYS A 212 14.64 -7.34 -5.30
CA LYS A 212 16.07 -7.05 -5.36
C LYS A 212 16.45 -6.62 -6.78
N LYS A 213 17.23 -5.53 -6.91
CA LYS A 213 17.73 -5.13 -8.22
C LYS A 213 18.80 -6.12 -8.70
N THR A 214 18.61 -6.63 -9.91
CA THR A 214 19.71 -7.25 -10.65
C THR A 214 20.63 -6.13 -11.12
N ARG A 215 21.86 -6.08 -10.61
CA ARG A 215 22.91 -5.19 -11.15
C ARG A 215 23.01 -5.44 -12.65
N ARG A 216 22.78 -4.40 -13.46
CA ARG A 216 23.16 -4.38 -14.87
C ARG A 216 24.62 -3.99 -14.98
#